data_AF-A0A1S2WBN9-F1
#
_entry.id   AF-A0A1S2WBN9-F1
#
_cell.length_a   1.000
_cell.length_b   1.000
_cell.length_c   1.000
_cell.angle_alpha   90.00
_cell.angle_beta   90.00
_cell.angle_gamma   90.00
#
_symmetry.space_group_name_H-M   'P 1'
#
loop_
_entity.id
_entity.type
_entity.pdbx_description
1 polymer ?
#
loop_
_entity_poly.entity_id
_entity_poly.type
_entity_poly.pdbx_seq_one_letter_code
_entity_poly.pdbx_strand_id
1 'polypeptide(L)'
;MIISLSTCYEDVRTATVELQHPIEMTREQLRQAVSVYDPFVFKEPCLLQQLIRQEMILSCRRVQSLGLPLESAPVKLLIVSSFNVGAGFNADEINQMSPEMVKRQLMTNDVVFARFIQHLFLHQTQRDIICQRLMTILAGASAKKSFVRAERLQASWTVLR
;
A
#
# COMPACT_ATOMS: atom_id res chain seq x y z
N MET A 1 9.85 3.38 -13.63
CA MET A 1 8.46 3.75 -13.25
C MET A 1 7.92 2.71 -12.29
N ILE A 2 7.20 3.14 -11.26
CA ILE A 2 6.58 2.25 -10.26
C ILE A 2 5.25 1.73 -10.81
N ILE A 3 4.98 0.44 -10.61
CA ILE A 3 3.72 -0.21 -10.97
C ILE A 3 2.62 0.29 -10.02
N SER A 4 1.38 0.45 -10.51
CA SER A 4 0.27 0.90 -9.69
C SER A 4 0.06 0.01 -8.46
N LEU A 5 -0.45 0.59 -7.37
CA LEU A 5 -0.72 -0.15 -6.14
C LEU A 5 -1.79 -1.22 -6.36
N SER A 6 -2.82 -0.91 -7.16
CA SER A 6 -3.87 -1.87 -7.51
C SER A 6 -3.34 -3.09 -8.26
N THR A 7 -2.37 -2.93 -9.16
CA THR A 7 -1.73 -4.06 -9.85
C THR A 7 -0.82 -4.82 -8.89
N CYS A 8 0.01 -4.12 -8.12
CA CYS A 8 0.84 -4.75 -7.10
C CYS A 8 0.01 -5.55 -6.07
N TYR A 9 -1.18 -5.06 -5.71
CA TYR A 9 -2.13 -5.78 -4.88
C TYR A 9 -2.62 -7.06 -5.53
N GLU A 10 -3.02 -7.04 -6.81
CA GLU A 10 -3.46 -8.26 -7.51
C GLU A 10 -2.32 -9.28 -7.64
N ASP A 11 -1.10 -8.83 -7.93
CA ASP A 11 0.08 -9.69 -8.00
C ASP A 11 0.38 -10.33 -6.65
N VAL A 12 0.27 -9.57 -5.56
CA VAL A 12 0.43 -10.10 -4.20
C VAL A 12 -0.71 -11.05 -3.84
N ARG A 13 -1.96 -10.70 -4.15
CA ARG A 13 -3.16 -11.50 -3.86
C ARG A 13 -3.10 -12.85 -4.55
N THR A 14 -2.68 -12.89 -5.82
CA THR A 14 -2.50 -14.12 -6.58
C THR A 14 -1.29 -14.93 -6.10
N ALA A 15 -0.21 -14.27 -5.71
CA ALA A 15 0.97 -14.91 -5.11
C ALA A 15 0.77 -15.36 -3.64
N THR A 16 -0.35 -15.01 -2.99
CA THR A 16 -0.63 -15.31 -1.57
C THR A 16 -0.53 -16.80 -1.22
N VAL A 17 -0.71 -17.69 -2.20
CA VAL A 17 -0.54 -19.15 -2.02
C VAL A 17 0.88 -19.52 -1.56
N GLU A 18 1.89 -18.67 -1.79
CA GLU A 18 3.31 -18.99 -1.55
C GLU A 18 4.06 -17.96 -0.69
N LEU A 19 3.38 -17.04 0.00
CA LEU A 19 4.09 -15.96 0.69
C LEU A 19 5.02 -16.52 1.79
N GLN A 20 6.33 -16.39 1.59
CA GLN A 20 7.39 -16.60 2.57
C GLN A 20 7.47 -15.43 3.56
N HIS A 21 7.96 -15.66 4.78
CA HIS A 21 8.00 -14.71 5.90
C HIS A 21 8.44 -13.30 5.45
N PRO A 22 7.69 -12.24 5.82
CA PRO A 22 8.03 -10.90 5.39
C PRO A 22 9.33 -10.49 6.09
N ILE A 23 10.35 -10.15 5.31
CA ILE A 23 11.58 -9.56 5.85
C ILE A 23 11.20 -8.15 6.30
N GLU A 24 11.48 -7.81 7.55
CA GLU A 24 11.29 -6.45 8.05
C GLU A 24 12.13 -5.48 7.22
N MET A 25 11.47 -4.50 6.62
CA MET A 25 12.13 -3.45 5.85
C MET A 25 12.88 -2.51 6.79
N THR A 26 14.18 -2.39 6.61
CA THR A 26 15.03 -1.47 7.35
C THR A 26 15.11 -0.09 6.68
N ARG A 27 15.41 0.95 7.47
CA ARG A 27 15.68 2.30 6.96
C ARG A 27 16.83 2.32 5.95
N GLU A 28 17.84 1.46 6.13
CA GLU A 28 19.00 1.39 5.24
C GLU A 28 18.64 0.83 3.87
N GLN A 29 17.81 -0.22 3.80
CA GLN A 29 17.29 -0.74 2.53
C GLN A 29 16.53 0.35 1.75
N LEU A 30 15.73 1.16 2.45
CA LEU A 30 15.02 2.28 1.84
C LEU A 30 15.99 3.37 1.33
N ARG A 31 17.04 3.68 2.11
CA ARG A 31 18.09 4.64 1.71
C ARG A 31 18.81 4.19 0.44
N GLN A 32 19.13 2.89 0.35
CA GLN A 32 19.72 2.29 -0.84
C GLN A 32 18.78 2.38 -2.04
N ALA A 33 17.51 1.99 -1.86
CA ALA A 33 16.50 2.08 -2.91
C ALA A 33 16.33 3.51 -3.45
N VAL A 34 16.25 4.51 -2.57
CA VAL A 34 16.16 5.93 -2.92
C VAL A 34 17.40 6.41 -3.66
N SER A 35 18.59 5.93 -3.29
CA SER A 35 19.85 6.39 -3.88
C SER A 35 20.04 5.96 -5.33
N VAL A 36 19.42 4.86 -5.75
CA VAL A 36 19.54 4.30 -7.10
C VAL A 36 18.27 4.48 -7.94
N TYR A 37 17.18 4.98 -7.34
CA TYR A 37 15.93 5.19 -8.04
C TYR A 37 16.04 6.40 -8.98
N ASP A 38 15.72 6.15 -10.25
CA ASP A 38 15.60 7.18 -11.27
C ASP A 38 14.12 7.24 -11.72
N PRO A 39 13.43 8.38 -11.54
CA PRO A 39 12.02 8.50 -11.93
C PRO A 39 11.81 8.45 -13.45
N PHE A 40 12.85 8.72 -14.26
CA PHE A 40 12.78 8.78 -15.72
C PHE A 40 13.15 7.45 -16.39
N VAL A 41 13.86 6.57 -15.68
CA VAL A 41 14.30 5.28 -16.23
C VAL A 41 13.50 4.14 -15.63
N PHE A 42 12.91 3.32 -16.49
CA PHE A 42 12.33 2.06 -16.08
C PHE A 42 13.44 1.01 -15.93
N LYS A 43 13.76 0.62 -14.69
CA LYS A 43 14.64 -0.52 -14.40
C LYS A 43 13.84 -1.59 -13.68
N GLU A 44 13.79 -2.78 -14.24
CA GLU A 44 13.28 -3.97 -13.56
C GLU A 44 14.42 -4.94 -13.25
N PRO A 45 14.54 -5.43 -12.00
CA PRO A 45 13.75 -5.07 -10.82
C PRO A 45 14.17 -3.72 -10.20
N CYS A 46 13.20 -2.86 -9.89
CA CYS A 46 13.42 -1.62 -9.13
C CYS A 46 13.40 -1.92 -7.62
N LEU A 47 14.47 -1.58 -6.89
CA LEU A 47 14.52 -1.80 -5.42
C LEU A 47 13.34 -1.13 -4.71
N LEU A 48 12.98 0.09 -5.09
CA LEU A 48 11.83 0.78 -4.48
C LEU A 48 10.51 0.05 -4.76
N GLN A 49 10.34 -0.53 -5.96
CA GLN A 49 9.17 -1.37 -6.28
C GLN A 49 9.14 -2.64 -5.41
N GLN A 50 10.30 -3.27 -5.18
CA GLN A 50 10.38 -4.44 -4.30
C GLN A 50 9.97 -4.09 -2.86
N LEU A 51 10.42 -2.93 -2.35
CA LEU A 51 10.03 -2.46 -1.02
C LEU A 51 8.52 -2.18 -0.93
N ILE A 52 7.92 -1.54 -1.94
CA ILE A 52 6.47 -1.34 -2.01
C ILE A 52 5.73 -2.68 -2.01
N ARG A 53 6.23 -3.66 -2.78
CA ARG A 53 5.66 -5.01 -2.81
C ARG A 53 5.76 -5.71 -1.44
N GLN A 54 6.87 -5.59 -0.74
CA GLN A 54 7.04 -6.14 0.61
C GLN A 54 6.05 -5.52 1.62
N GLU A 55 5.86 -4.21 1.57
CA GLU A 55 4.87 -3.52 2.40
C GLU A 55 3.44 -3.98 2.07
N MET A 56 3.14 -4.19 0.78
CA MET A 56 1.85 -4.70 0.32
C MET A 56 1.59 -6.11 0.85
N ILE A 57 2.60 -6.99 0.76
CA ILE A 57 2.55 -8.36 1.33
C ILE A 57 2.24 -8.31 2.83
N LEU A 58 2.96 -7.48 3.58
CA LEU A 58 2.75 -7.34 5.01
C LEU A 58 1.34 -6.82 5.33
N SER A 59 0.85 -5.85 4.54
CA SER A 59 -0.49 -5.28 4.67
C SER A 59 -1.58 -6.31 4.42
N CYS A 60 -1.49 -7.06 3.31
CA CYS A 60 -2.44 -8.13 2.98
C CYS A 60 -2.48 -9.19 4.07
N ARG A 61 -1.31 -9.65 4.55
CA ARG A 61 -1.22 -10.66 5.61
C ARG A 61 -1.90 -10.24 6.91
N ARG A 62 -1.62 -9.02 7.37
CA ARG A 62 -2.21 -8.49 8.61
C ARG A 62 -3.73 -8.35 8.50
N VAL A 63 -4.24 -7.94 7.34
CA VAL A 63 -5.68 -7.86 7.11
C VAL A 63 -6.31 -9.25 7.00
N GLN A 64 -5.65 -10.18 6.31
CA GLN A 64 -6.11 -11.57 6.18
C GLN A 64 -6.11 -12.31 7.52
N SER A 65 -5.18 -12.03 8.44
CA SER A 65 -5.19 -12.61 9.79
C SER A 65 -6.40 -12.20 10.63
N LEU A 66 -7.14 -11.16 10.22
CA LEU A 66 -8.43 -10.77 10.80
C LEU A 66 -9.62 -11.47 10.11
N GLY A 67 -9.38 -12.42 9.21
CA GLY A 67 -10.42 -13.16 8.51
C GLY A 67 -11.16 -12.35 7.42
N LEU A 68 -10.63 -11.19 7.01
CA LEU A 68 -11.18 -10.42 5.91
C LEU A 68 -10.71 -10.99 4.56
N PRO A 69 -11.63 -11.23 3.60
CA PRO A 69 -11.30 -11.81 2.29
C PRO A 69 -10.59 -10.79 1.40
N LEU A 70 -9.40 -11.15 0.89
CA LEU A 70 -8.61 -10.27 0.00
C LEU A 70 -9.24 -10.10 -1.39
N GLU A 71 -10.21 -10.94 -1.75
CA GLU A 71 -11.01 -10.85 -2.97
C GLU A 71 -12.04 -9.70 -2.90
N SER A 72 -12.35 -9.23 -1.69
CA SER A 72 -13.34 -8.17 -1.49
C SER A 72 -12.80 -6.81 -1.95
N ALA A 73 -13.53 -6.15 -2.85
CA ALA A 73 -13.17 -4.81 -3.34
C ALA A 73 -13.08 -3.75 -2.20
N PRO A 74 -13.98 -3.73 -1.21
CA PRO A 74 -13.80 -2.98 0.03
C PRO A 74 -12.45 -3.20 0.74
N VAL A 75 -12.02 -4.46 0.87
CA VAL A 75 -10.76 -4.82 1.53
C VAL A 75 -9.57 -4.35 0.69
N LYS A 76 -9.63 -4.52 -0.63
CA LYS A 76 -8.62 -3.98 -1.55
C LYS A 76 -8.49 -2.46 -1.39
N LEU A 77 -9.60 -1.73 -1.35
CA LEU A 77 -9.60 -0.28 -1.18
C LEU A 77 -9.01 0.13 0.17
N LEU A 78 -9.35 -0.57 1.24
CA LEU A 78 -8.80 -0.33 2.57
C LEU A 78 -7.27 -0.48 2.59
N ILE A 79 -6.74 -1.54 1.97
CA ILE A 79 -5.30 -1.79 1.90
C ILE A 79 -4.61 -0.77 0.99
N VAL A 80 -5.08 -0.59 -0.25
CA VAL A 80 -4.45 0.34 -1.21
C VAL A 80 -4.46 1.78 -0.67
N SER A 81 -5.55 2.23 -0.05
CA SER A 81 -5.62 3.58 0.53
C SER A 81 -4.74 3.78 1.78
N SER A 82 -4.15 2.73 2.34
CA SER A 82 -3.20 2.86 3.45
C SER A 82 -1.84 3.41 3.01
N PHE A 83 -1.48 3.21 1.74
CA PHE A 83 -0.25 3.72 1.11
C PHE A 83 -0.28 5.23 0.84
N ASN A 84 -1.44 5.86 1.02
CA ASN A 84 -1.54 7.31 0.98
C ASN A 84 -1.14 7.91 2.32
N VAL A 85 -0.47 9.07 2.27
CA VAL A 85 -0.06 9.84 3.46
C VAL A 85 -1.28 10.30 4.27
N GLY A 86 -2.43 10.48 3.63
CA GLY A 86 -3.67 10.90 4.27
C GLY A 86 -4.35 9.86 5.17
N ALA A 87 -5.48 10.27 5.75
CA ALA A 87 -6.30 9.50 6.68
C ALA A 87 -7.01 8.29 6.05
N GLY A 88 -7.00 8.16 4.71
CA GLY A 88 -7.66 7.08 3.97
C GLY A 88 -9.16 6.99 4.24
N PHE A 89 -9.74 5.80 4.05
CA PHE A 89 -11.16 5.56 4.33
C PHE A 89 -11.35 4.79 5.63
N ASN A 90 -12.36 5.19 6.40
CA ASN A 90 -12.83 4.46 7.56
C ASN A 90 -13.85 3.36 7.17
N ALA A 91 -14.25 2.54 8.15
CA ALA A 91 -15.15 1.41 7.90
C ALA A 91 -16.55 1.86 7.41
N ASP A 92 -17.11 2.93 7.99
CA ASP A 92 -18.42 3.44 7.63
C ASP A 92 -18.44 4.01 6.20
N GLU A 93 -17.41 4.78 5.84
CA GLU A 93 -17.22 5.31 4.50
C GLU A 93 -17.17 4.16 3.48
N ILE A 94 -16.38 3.11 3.75
CA ILE A 94 -16.26 1.96 2.86
C ILE A 94 -17.60 1.21 2.73
N ASN A 95 -18.31 1.00 3.83
CA ASN A 95 -19.58 0.27 3.84
C ASN A 95 -20.71 1.02 3.10
N GLN A 96 -20.63 2.35 3.02
CA GLN A 96 -21.60 3.18 2.32
C GLN A 96 -21.29 3.35 0.82
N MET A 97 -20.13 2.90 0.34
CA MET A 97 -19.75 3.05 -1.07
C MET A 97 -20.43 2.00 -1.96
N SER A 98 -20.97 2.46 -3.09
CA SER A 98 -21.35 1.56 -4.18
C SER A 98 -20.11 0.91 -4.81
N PRO A 99 -20.25 -0.26 -5.48
CA PRO A 99 -19.15 -0.90 -6.19
C PRO A 99 -18.44 0.02 -7.21
N GLU A 100 -19.18 0.88 -7.89
CA GLU A 100 -18.64 1.86 -8.84
C GLU A 100 -17.81 2.93 -8.13
N MET A 101 -18.27 3.37 -6.96
CA MET A 101 -17.52 4.32 -6.13
C MET A 101 -16.22 3.68 -5.64
N VAL A 102 -16.25 2.44 -5.17
CA VAL A 102 -15.04 1.70 -4.76
C VAL A 102 -14.04 1.61 -5.92
N LYS A 103 -14.51 1.25 -7.12
CA LYS A 103 -13.66 1.19 -8.33
C LYS A 103 -13.03 2.55 -8.66
N ARG A 104 -13.80 3.63 -8.59
CA ARG A 104 -13.30 4.99 -8.82
C ARG A 104 -12.26 5.40 -7.77
N GLN A 105 -12.49 5.06 -6.51
CA GLN A 105 -11.54 5.37 -5.45
C GLN A 105 -10.23 4.58 -5.64
N LEU A 106 -10.27 3.31 -6.03
CA LEU A 106 -9.05 2.55 -6.34
C LEU A 106 -8.19 3.24 -7.41
N MET A 107 -8.79 3.66 -8.53
CA MET A 107 -8.09 4.40 -9.58
C MET A 107 -7.52 5.73 -9.06
N THR A 108 -8.27 6.43 -8.20
CA THR A 108 -7.82 7.68 -7.60
C THR A 108 -6.61 7.46 -6.69
N ASN A 109 -6.62 6.41 -5.88
CA ASN A 109 -5.51 6.08 -4.97
C ASN A 109 -4.24 5.72 -5.75
N ASP A 110 -4.35 4.99 -6.88
CA ASP A 110 -3.21 4.72 -7.76
C ASP A 110 -2.57 6.01 -8.31
N VAL A 111 -3.39 6.94 -8.80
CA VAL A 111 -2.92 8.23 -9.33
C VAL A 111 -2.28 9.07 -8.23
N VAL A 112 -2.90 9.15 -7.05
CA VAL A 112 -2.37 9.90 -5.91
C VAL A 112 -1.02 9.34 -5.47
N PHE A 113 -0.89 8.03 -5.37
CA PHE A 113 0.37 7.39 -4.99
C PHE A 113 1.46 7.61 -6.05
N ALA A 114 1.15 7.43 -7.34
CA ALA A 114 2.10 7.67 -8.42
C ALA A 114 2.59 9.12 -8.42
N ARG A 115 1.69 10.09 -8.23
CA ARG A 115 2.05 11.52 -8.10
C ARG A 115 2.89 11.78 -6.86
N PHE A 116 2.60 11.14 -5.74
CA PHE A 116 3.40 11.27 -4.53
C PHE A 116 4.85 10.83 -4.77
N ILE A 117 5.05 9.63 -5.35
CA ILE A 117 6.39 9.14 -5.70
C ILE A 117 7.07 10.10 -6.68
N GLN A 118 6.39 10.49 -7.75
CA GLN A 118 6.94 11.41 -8.73
C GLN A 118 7.34 12.73 -8.08
N HIS A 119 6.49 13.29 -7.23
CA HIS A 119 6.75 14.55 -6.55
C HIS A 119 7.95 14.45 -5.58
N LEU A 120 8.09 13.33 -4.87
CA LEU A 120 9.25 13.08 -4.02
C LEU A 120 10.56 13.17 -4.81
N PHE A 121 10.65 12.51 -5.96
CA PHE A 121 11.91 12.42 -6.70
C PHE A 121 12.16 13.58 -7.66
N LEU A 122 11.13 14.34 -8.07
CA LEU A 122 11.29 15.52 -8.92
C LEU A 122 11.55 16.81 -8.14
N HIS A 123 11.02 16.93 -6.91
CA HIS A 123 11.08 18.20 -6.17
C HIS A 123 11.86 18.14 -4.86
N GLN A 124 12.17 16.95 -4.34
CA GLN A 124 13.07 16.82 -3.19
C GLN A 124 14.44 16.35 -3.68
N THR A 125 15.48 17.15 -3.45
CA THR A 125 16.85 16.79 -3.82
C THR A 125 17.58 16.04 -2.70
N GLN A 126 17.12 16.21 -1.45
CA GLN A 126 17.72 15.57 -0.29
C GLN A 126 17.17 14.15 -0.09
N ARG A 127 18.04 13.16 -0.29
CA ARG A 127 17.70 11.73 -0.13
C ARG A 127 17.13 11.41 1.25
N ASP A 128 17.61 12.06 2.30
CA ASP A 128 17.13 11.84 3.67
C ASP A 128 15.67 12.27 3.84
N ILE A 129 15.25 13.38 3.21
CA ILE A 129 13.85 13.83 3.24
C ILE A 129 12.97 12.85 2.47
N ILE A 130 13.42 12.36 1.30
CA ILE A 130 12.69 11.34 0.54
C ILE A 130 12.53 10.07 1.39
N CYS A 131 13.61 9.59 2.00
CA CYS A 131 13.58 8.41 2.89
C CYS A 131 12.60 8.61 4.04
N GLN A 132 12.66 9.75 4.74
CA GLN A 132 11.76 10.05 5.85
C GLN A 132 10.30 10.06 5.40
N ARG A 133 10.00 10.66 4.24
CA ARG A 133 8.62 10.67 3.71
C ARG A 133 8.16 9.27 3.31
N LEU A 134 9.02 8.48 2.66
CA LEU A 134 8.71 7.09 2.32
C LEU A 134 8.53 6.21 3.56
N MET A 135 9.24 6.46 4.66
CA MET A 135 9.01 5.73 5.93
C MET A 135 7.62 5.98 6.54
N THR A 136 6.90 7.03 6.14
CA THR A 136 5.52 7.24 6.62
C THR A 136 4.50 6.34 5.93
N ILE A 137 4.89 5.68 4.84
CA ILE A 137 4.04 4.76 4.06
C ILE A 137 4.65 3.36 3.95
N LEU A 138 5.97 3.20 4.05
CA LEU A 138 6.68 1.92 4.02
C LEU A 138 7.16 1.56 5.43
N ALA A 139 8.04 0.56 5.55
CA ALA A 139 8.61 0.11 6.83
C ALA A 139 7.55 -0.25 7.89
N GLY A 140 6.46 -0.90 7.45
CA GLY A 140 5.36 -1.35 8.29
C GLY A 140 4.30 -0.28 8.59
N ALA A 141 4.48 0.96 8.11
CA ALA A 141 3.54 2.04 8.37
C ALA A 141 2.17 1.80 7.70
N SER A 142 2.16 1.43 6.42
CA SER A 142 0.91 1.08 5.72
C SER A 142 0.29 -0.18 6.29
N ALA A 143 1.11 -1.19 6.59
CA ALA A 143 0.62 -2.44 7.18
C ALA A 143 0.00 -2.25 8.57
N LYS A 144 0.53 -1.34 9.38
CA LYS A 144 -0.08 -0.97 10.68
C LYS A 144 -1.39 -0.22 10.46
N LYS A 145 -1.40 0.73 9.54
CA LYS A 145 -2.56 1.55 9.21
C LYS A 145 -3.70 0.71 8.63
N SER A 146 -3.41 -0.22 7.71
CA SER A 146 -4.40 -1.14 7.15
C SER A 146 -4.95 -2.08 8.23
N PHE A 147 -4.09 -2.62 9.11
CA PHE A 147 -4.52 -3.48 10.22
C PHE A 147 -5.54 -2.80 11.13
N VAL A 148 -5.23 -1.60 11.65
CA VAL A 148 -6.14 -0.85 12.53
C VAL A 148 -7.49 -0.54 11.86
N ARG A 149 -7.48 -0.24 10.55
CA ARG A 149 -8.72 -0.01 9.80
C ARG A 149 -9.49 -1.30 9.57
N ALA A 150 -8.79 -2.38 9.29
CA ALA A 150 -9.36 -3.70 9.08
C ALA A 150 -10.03 -4.25 10.34
N GLU A 151 -9.47 -4.01 11.54
CA GLU A 151 -10.13 -4.36 12.81
C GLU A 151 -11.51 -3.71 12.91
N ARG A 152 -11.61 -2.42 12.55
CA ARG A 152 -12.88 -1.69 12.57
C ARG A 152 -13.85 -2.20 11.52
N LEU A 153 -13.37 -2.51 10.31
CA LEU A 153 -14.19 -3.06 9.23
C LEU A 153 -14.71 -4.45 9.60
N GLN A 154 -13.84 -5.31 10.13
CA GLN A 154 -14.21 -6.65 10.62
C GLN A 154 -15.29 -6.54 11.70
N ALA A 155 -15.09 -5.70 12.72
CA ALA A 155 -16.08 -5.48 13.77
C ALA A 155 -17.43 -5.02 13.19
N SER A 156 -17.42 -4.09 12.25
CA SER A 156 -18.64 -3.63 11.56
C SER A 156 -19.35 -4.76 10.80
N TRP A 157 -18.61 -5.62 10.09
CA TRP A 157 -19.20 -6.73 9.35
C TRP A 157 -19.70 -7.86 10.24
N THR A 158 -19.07 -8.08 11.40
CA THR A 158 -19.55 -9.04 12.39
C THR A 158 -20.86 -8.60 13.03
N VAL A 159 -21.05 -7.30 13.26
CA VAL A 159 -22.31 -6.75 13.81
C VAL A 159 -23.47 -6.81 12.79
N LEU A 160 -23.17 -6.82 11.49
CA LEU A 160 -24.17 -6.92 10.41
C LEU A 160 -24.56 -8.36 10.06
N ARG A 161 -23.97 -9.38 10.72
CA ARG A 161 -24.30 -10.81 10.56
C ARG A 161 -25.18 -11.29 11.71
#